data_AF-A0A0W8I3J0-F1
#
_entry.id   AF-A0A0W8I3J0-F1
#
_cell.length_a   1.000
_cell.length_b   1.000
_cell.length_c   1.000
_cell.angle_alpha   90.00
_cell.angle_beta   90.00
_cell.angle_gamma   90.00
#
_symmetry.space_group_name_H-M   'P 1'
#
loop_
_entity.id
_entity.type
_entity.pdbx_description
1 polymer ?
#
loop_
_entity_poly.entity_id
_entity_poly.type
_entity_poly.pdbx_seq_one_letter_code
_entity_poly.pdbx_strand_id
1 'polypeptide(L)'
;MAGDDEVVMVNNTYKDAVRSARATCVSPAARLEDALRAARRAMDAGAWQGPMGEDFSGELNTYRSKLNEAGPAALDDFDRVISGQPEQVPSTAWQVRWQRMGLR
;
A
#
# COMPACT_ATOMS: atom_id res chain seq x y z
N MET A 1 -18.83 34.89 -31.07
CA MET A 1 -17.90 34.90 -29.93
C MET A 1 -17.98 33.54 -29.28
N ALA A 2 -17.15 32.59 -29.74
CA ALA A 2 -17.03 31.30 -29.08
C ALA A 2 -16.26 31.57 -27.79
N GLY A 3 -16.93 31.40 -26.63
CA GLY A 3 -16.24 31.48 -25.36
C GLY A 3 -15.22 30.35 -25.32
N ASP A 4 -13.95 30.70 -25.27
CA ASP A 4 -12.90 29.78 -24.83
C ASP A 4 -13.35 29.30 -23.45
N ASP A 5 -13.84 28.07 -23.40
CA ASP A 5 -14.18 27.37 -22.17
C ASP A 5 -12.83 27.09 -21.50
N GLU A 6 -12.34 28.07 -20.75
CA GLU A 6 -11.00 28.05 -20.16
C GLU A 6 -10.90 26.81 -19.28
N VAL A 7 -10.10 25.84 -19.74
CA VAL A 7 -9.93 24.57 -19.04
C VAL A 7 -9.12 24.84 -17.78
N VAL A 8 -9.82 25.05 -16.67
CA VAL A 8 -9.20 25.24 -15.36
C VAL A 8 -8.50 23.94 -14.96
N MET A 9 -7.17 23.98 -14.91
CA MET A 9 -6.33 22.90 -14.41
C MET A 9 -6.32 22.93 -12.89
N VAL A 10 -6.60 21.79 -12.27
CA VAL A 10 -6.66 21.63 -10.81
C VAL A 10 -5.84 20.43 -10.38
N ASN A 11 -5.49 20.36 -9.10
CA ASN A 11 -4.77 19.22 -8.54
C ASN A 11 -5.57 17.92 -8.71
N ASN A 12 -4.84 16.86 -9.03
CA ASN A 12 -5.39 15.53 -9.16
C ASN A 12 -5.71 14.91 -7.79
N THR A 13 -6.92 15.17 -7.30
CA THR A 13 -7.36 14.69 -5.98
C THR A 13 -7.37 13.16 -5.84
N TYR A 14 -7.49 12.43 -6.95
CA TYR A 14 -7.32 10.97 -6.96
C TYR A 14 -5.87 10.60 -6.66
N LYS A 15 -4.91 11.20 -7.35
CA LYS A 15 -3.47 10.98 -7.11
C LYS A 15 -3.09 11.33 -5.67
N ASP A 16 -3.62 12.42 -5.12
CA ASP A 16 -3.40 12.80 -3.73
C ASP A 16 -3.95 11.78 -2.74
N ALA A 17 -5.15 11.24 -3.02
CA ALA A 17 -5.73 10.18 -2.20
C ALA A 17 -4.91 8.88 -2.26
N VAL A 18 -4.41 8.49 -3.44
CA VAL A 18 -3.53 7.33 -3.61
C VAL A 18 -2.20 7.53 -2.86
N ARG A 19 -1.60 8.73 -2.90
CA ARG A 19 -0.42 9.08 -2.09
C ARG A 19 -0.69 8.94 -0.59
N SER A 20 -1.83 9.45 -0.13
CA SER A 20 -2.22 9.35 1.27
C SER A 20 -2.39 7.90 1.70
N ALA A 21 -3.11 7.08 0.90
CA ALA A 21 -3.29 5.66 1.15
C ALA A 21 -1.94 4.92 1.24
N ARG A 22 -1.04 5.14 0.27
CA ARG A 22 0.31 4.58 0.30
C ARG A 22 1.03 4.92 1.61
N ALA A 23 1.03 6.19 2.02
CA ALA A 23 1.68 6.63 3.25
C ALA A 23 1.09 5.93 4.50
N THR A 24 -0.23 5.74 4.54
CA THR A 24 -0.88 5.03 5.66
C THR A 24 -0.55 3.54 5.72
N CYS A 25 -0.24 2.91 4.58
CA CYS A 25 0.10 1.49 4.51
C CYS A 25 1.56 1.16 4.92
N VAL A 26 2.48 2.12 4.81
CA VAL A 26 3.91 1.90 5.12
C VAL A 26 4.12 1.50 6.58
N SER A 27 3.49 2.21 7.53
CA SER A 27 3.73 1.95 8.96
C SER A 27 3.20 0.59 9.44
N PRO A 28 1.96 0.17 9.09
CA PRO A 28 1.48 -1.19 9.40
C PRO A 28 2.35 -2.30 8.78
N ALA A 29 2.80 -2.14 7.54
CA ALA A 29 3.67 -3.13 6.89
C ALA A 29 5.00 -3.31 7.65
N ALA A 30 5.65 -2.20 8.02
CA ALA A 30 6.88 -2.24 8.82
C ALA A 30 6.67 -2.89 10.20
N ARG A 31 5.56 -2.57 10.89
CA ARG A 31 5.26 -3.18 12.21
C ARG A 31 5.07 -4.69 12.13
N LEU A 32 4.43 -5.20 11.07
CA LEU A 32 4.25 -6.63 10.85
C LEU A 32 5.61 -7.32 10.60
N GLU A 33 6.47 -6.70 9.80
CA GLU A 33 7.82 -7.22 9.56
C GLU A 33 8.64 -7.29 10.86
N ASP A 34 8.62 -6.22 11.67
CA ASP A 34 9.32 -6.17 12.96
C ASP A 34 8.82 -7.24 13.93
N ALA A 35 7.50 -7.42 14.02
CA ALA A 35 6.90 -8.45 14.89
C ALA A 35 7.33 -9.86 14.49
N LEU A 36 7.33 -10.17 13.18
CA LEU A 36 7.79 -11.48 12.68
C LEU A 36 9.29 -11.68 12.90
N ARG A 37 10.09 -10.63 12.72
CA ARG A 37 11.54 -10.67 12.99
C ARG A 37 11.80 -10.93 14.48
N ALA A 38 11.03 -10.31 15.38
CA ALA A 38 11.11 -10.56 16.81
C ALA A 38 10.73 -12.00 17.16
N ALA A 39 9.63 -12.52 16.60
CA ALA A 39 9.21 -13.90 16.79
C ALA A 39 10.28 -14.90 16.32
N ARG A 40 10.94 -14.64 15.19
CA ARG A 40 12.03 -15.50 14.68
C ARG A 40 13.25 -15.49 15.61
N ARG A 41 13.63 -14.32 16.12
CA ARG A 41 14.74 -14.22 17.10
C ARG A 41 14.43 -14.98 18.38
N ALA A 42 13.20 -14.92 18.88
CA ALA A 42 12.79 -15.68 20.06
C ALA A 42 12.87 -17.20 19.81
N MET A 43 12.46 -17.64 18.63
CA MET A 43 12.59 -19.03 18.19
C MET A 43 14.06 -19.48 18.13
N ASP A 44 14.93 -18.69 17.51
CA ASP A 44 16.37 -18.99 17.42
C ASP A 44 17.06 -18.99 18.79
N ALA A 45 16.54 -18.22 19.76
CA ALA A 45 16.99 -18.22 21.14
C ALA A 45 16.48 -19.43 21.97
N GLY A 46 15.72 -20.34 21.35
CA GLY A 46 15.21 -21.55 22.00
C GLY A 46 13.97 -21.35 22.86
N ALA A 47 13.19 -20.28 22.63
CA ALA A 47 11.95 -20.01 23.38
C ALA A 47 10.88 -21.11 23.19
N TRP A 48 10.92 -21.84 22.07
CA TRP A 48 10.00 -22.92 21.76
C TRP A 48 10.78 -24.14 21.25
N GLN A 49 11.03 -25.09 22.16
CA GLN A 49 11.69 -26.37 21.84
C GLN A 49 10.66 -27.50 21.83
N GLY A 50 10.82 -28.44 20.91
CA GLY A 50 9.94 -29.60 20.72
C GLY A 50 9.15 -29.56 19.41
N PRO A 51 8.36 -30.60 19.10
CA PRO A 51 7.73 -30.78 17.78
C PRO A 51 6.81 -29.62 17.36
N MET A 52 6.04 -29.06 18.30
CA MET A 52 5.20 -27.87 18.04
C MET A 52 6.02 -26.62 17.68
N GLY A 53 7.27 -26.52 18.14
CA GLY A 53 8.18 -25.43 17.79
C GLY A 53 8.67 -25.53 16.35
N GLU A 54 8.84 -26.74 15.81
CA GLU A 54 9.23 -26.94 14.40
C GLU A 54 8.09 -26.56 13.44
N ASP A 55 6.87 -27.00 13.74
CA ASP A 55 5.66 -26.65 12.96
C ASP A 55 5.43 -25.13 12.95
N PHE A 56 5.49 -24.50 14.13
CA PHE A 56 5.36 -23.05 14.25
C PHE A 56 6.47 -22.29 13.51
N SER A 57 7.69 -22.85 13.43
CA SER A 57 8.80 -22.29 12.64
C SER A 57 8.48 -22.27 11.14
N GLY A 58 7.91 -23.36 10.65
CA GLY A 58 7.47 -23.49 9.26
C GLY A 58 6.38 -22.46 8.90
N GLU A 59 5.38 -22.32 9.76
CA GLU A 59 4.32 -21.32 9.59
C GLU A 59 4.86 -19.89 9.62
N LEU A 60 5.73 -19.57 10.60
CA LEU A 60 6.32 -18.25 10.73
C LEU A 60 7.15 -17.86 9.49
N ASN A 61 7.93 -18.80 8.95
CA ASN A 61 8.69 -18.59 7.72
C ASN A 61 7.77 -18.36 6.51
N THR A 62 6.66 -19.10 6.43
CA THR A 62 5.65 -18.94 5.37
C THR A 62 5.01 -17.55 5.42
N TYR A 63 4.58 -17.10 6.61
CA TYR A 63 3.99 -15.76 6.77
C TYR A 63 4.99 -14.66 6.47
N ARG A 64 6.26 -14.84 6.85
CA ARG A 64 7.32 -13.90 6.53
C ARG A 64 7.57 -13.82 5.02
N SER A 65 7.60 -14.93 4.30
CA SER A 65 7.73 -14.93 2.83
C SER A 65 6.57 -14.16 2.20
N LYS A 66 5.34 -14.49 2.60
CA LYS A 66 4.13 -13.82 2.11
C LYS A 66 4.15 -12.32 2.36
N LEU A 67 4.57 -11.86 3.53
CA LEU A 67 4.65 -10.43 3.86
C LEU A 67 5.79 -9.72 3.12
N ASN A 68 6.93 -10.38 2.96
CA ASN A 68 8.06 -9.86 2.19
C ASN A 68 7.76 -9.76 0.69
N GLU A 69 6.82 -10.56 0.17
CA GLU A 69 6.38 -10.48 -1.22
C GLU A 69 5.20 -9.51 -1.38
N ALA A 70 4.13 -9.71 -0.62
CA ALA A 70 2.88 -8.96 -0.76
C ALA A 70 3.00 -7.50 -0.28
N GLY A 71 3.79 -7.24 0.76
CA GLY A 71 3.98 -5.89 1.30
C GLY A 71 4.63 -4.94 0.29
N PRO A 72 5.83 -5.27 -0.22
CA PRO A 72 6.47 -4.48 -1.28
C PRO A 72 5.64 -4.42 -2.56
N ALA A 73 5.03 -5.53 -3.00
CA ALA A 73 4.20 -5.54 -4.20
C ALA A 73 3.01 -4.56 -4.10
N ALA A 74 2.36 -4.49 -2.93
CA ALA A 74 1.26 -3.54 -2.72
C ALA A 74 1.75 -2.08 -2.73
N LEU A 75 2.94 -1.80 -2.19
CA LEU A 75 3.54 -0.46 -2.25
C LEU A 75 3.97 -0.09 -3.67
N ASP A 76 4.50 -1.04 -4.42
CA ASP A 76 4.88 -0.87 -5.84
C ASP A 76 3.65 -0.59 -6.72
N ASP A 77 2.51 -1.21 -6.43
CA ASP A 77 1.25 -0.92 -7.12
C ASP A 77 0.78 0.51 -6.86
N PHE A 78 0.88 1.00 -5.62
CA PHE A 78 0.64 2.41 -5.32
C PHE A 78 1.61 3.32 -6.09
N ASP A 79 2.90 3.01 -6.11
CA ASP A 79 3.91 3.79 -6.82
C ASP A 79 3.69 3.81 -8.34
N ARG A 80 3.23 2.69 -8.92
CA ARG A 80 2.85 2.60 -10.33
C ARG A 80 1.65 3.50 -10.64
N VAL A 81 0.63 3.51 -9.79
CA VAL A 81 -0.55 4.38 -9.98
C VAL A 81 -0.16 5.86 -9.81
N ILE A 82 0.64 6.19 -8.81
CA ILE A 82 1.10 7.57 -8.56
C ILE A 82 1.95 8.08 -9.72
N SER A 83 2.90 7.28 -10.22
CA SER A 83 3.76 7.67 -11.35
C SER A 83 2.98 7.77 -12.67
N GLY A 84 1.95 6.94 -12.87
CA GLY A 84 1.12 6.96 -14.07
C GLY A 84 0.09 8.09 -14.15
N GLN A 85 -0.09 8.88 -13.10
CA GLN A 85 -1.08 9.97 -13.05
C GLN A 85 -0.41 11.35 -13.12
N PRO A 86 -0.96 12.32 -13.86
CA PRO A 86 -0.46 13.69 -13.85
C PRO A 86 -0.76 14.38 -12.49
N GLU A 87 0.05 15.38 -12.12
CA GLU A 87 -0.17 16.19 -10.90
C GLU A 87 -1.42 17.06 -11.02
N GLN A 88 -1.68 17.59 -12.22
CA GLN A 88 -2.83 18.43 -12.50
C GLN A 88 -3.63 17.86 -13.65
N VAL A 89 -4.94 18.02 -13.56
CA VAL A 89 -5.93 17.56 -14.54
C VAL A 89 -6.98 18.65 -14.76
N PRO A 90 -7.72 18.63 -15.87
CA PRO A 90 -8.90 19.47 -16.02
C PRO A 90 -9.87 19.31 -14.85
N SER A 91 -10.48 20.40 -14.39
CA SER A 91 -11.49 20.39 -13.32
C SER A 91 -12.71 19.50 -13.60
N THR A 92 -12.94 19.19 -14.88
CA THR A 92 -14.00 18.29 -15.36
C THR A 92 -13.57 16.82 -15.42
N ALA A 93 -12.28 16.53 -15.23
CA ALA A 93 -11.74 15.18 -15.34
C ALA A 93 -12.26 14.25 -14.24
N TRP A 94 -12.35 12.95 -14.54
CA TRP A 94 -12.88 11.94 -13.63
C TRP A 94 -12.06 11.85 -12.33
N GLN A 95 -10.75 12.12 -12.40
CA GLN A 95 -9.84 12.12 -11.25
C GLN A 95 -10.20 13.16 -10.18
N VAL A 96 -11.02 14.16 -10.51
CA VAL A 96 -11.55 15.16 -9.55
C VAL A 96 -12.90 14.70 -8.97
N ARG A 97 -13.60 13.78 -9.65
CA ARG A 97 -14.96 13.35 -9.32
C ARG A 97 -15.04 11.89 -8.86
N TRP A 98 -13.91 11.18 -8.78
CA TRP A 98 -13.80 9.74 -8.54
C TRP A 98 -14.56 9.26 -7.30
N GLN A 99 -14.56 10.03 -6.21
CA GLN A 99 -15.27 9.66 -4.97
C GLN A 99 -16.78 9.56 -5.16
N ARG A 100 -17.35 10.32 -6.11
CA ARG A 100 -18.79 10.31 -6.42
C ARG A 100 -19.17 9.25 -7.45
N MET A 101 -18.19 8.60 -8.06
CA MET A 101 -18.39 7.53 -9.05
C MET A 101 -18.51 6.14 -8.39
N GLY A 102 -18.19 6.02 -7.09
CA GLY A 102 -18.12 4.76 -6.36
C GLY A 102 -19.40 4.26 -5.68
N LEU A 103 -20.58 4.82 -6.00
CA LEU A 103 -21.87 4.34 -5.48
C LEU A 103 -22.85 4.12 -6.63
N ARG A 104 -22.99 2.85 -7.04
CA ARG A 104 -24.18 2.27 -7.66
C ARG A 104 -24.39 0.87 -7.11
#